data_AF-A0A423VAN4-F1
#
_entry.id   AF-A0A423VAN4-F1
#
_cell.length_a   1.000
_cell.length_b   1.000
_cell.length_c   1.000
_cell.angle_alpha   90.00
_cell.angle_beta   90.00
_cell.angle_gamma   90.00
#
_symmetry.space_group_name_H-M   'P 1'
#
loop_
_entity.id
_entity.type
_entity.pdbx_description
1 polymer ?
#
loop_
_entity_poly.entity_id
_entity_poly.type
_entity_poly.pdbx_seq_one_letter_code
_entity_poly.pdbx_strand_id
1 'polypeptide(L)'
;MAANPPFKFLGYGHTGITVRSMSDSVRFWKDVLGFPIIWEQTVPGSIPGDPTKTITGAPTGTTMHVTWIGLPQTPHSNGSSEPSHISILELIQYELPADVAEEQKSRTLQARSWDIGAVHINLIVQGLDAILERVELEG
;
A
#
# COMPACT_ATOMS: atom_id res chain seq x y z
N MET A 1 -0.64 -34.08 -23.59
CA MET A 1 -0.51 -33.07 -22.52
C MET A 1 -1.91 -32.70 -22.08
N ALA A 2 -2.27 -32.88 -20.80
CA ALA A 2 -3.58 -32.46 -20.32
C ALA A 2 -3.72 -30.94 -20.48
N ALA A 3 -4.85 -30.47 -21.01
CA ALA A 3 -5.11 -29.04 -21.09
C ALA A 3 -5.20 -28.47 -19.67
N ASN A 4 -4.40 -27.47 -19.37
CA ASN A 4 -4.51 -26.76 -18.09
C ASN A 4 -5.93 -26.16 -17.97
N PRO A 5 -6.53 -26.17 -16.77
CA PRO A 5 -7.84 -25.61 -16.57
C PRO A 5 -7.86 -24.12 -16.97
N PRO A 6 -8.95 -23.61 -17.56
CA PRO A 6 -9.06 -22.21 -17.90
C PRO A 6 -9.07 -21.35 -16.63
N PHE A 7 -8.39 -20.21 -16.64
CA PHE A 7 -8.40 -19.23 -15.55
C PHE A 7 -9.14 -17.95 -15.97
N LYS A 8 -9.70 -17.24 -14.99
CA LYS A 8 -10.37 -15.96 -15.17
C LYS A 8 -10.00 -15.02 -14.02
N PHE A 9 -9.55 -13.81 -14.36
CA PHE A 9 -9.39 -12.75 -13.37
C PHE A 9 -10.77 -12.20 -12.98
N LEU A 10 -11.03 -12.11 -11.68
CA LEU A 10 -12.31 -11.64 -11.16
C LEU A 10 -12.31 -10.13 -10.86
N GLY A 11 -11.13 -9.55 -10.63
CA GLY A 11 -10.97 -8.13 -10.36
C GLY A 11 -9.57 -7.79 -9.87
N TYR A 12 -9.39 -6.52 -9.54
CA TYR A 12 -8.21 -5.97 -8.92
C TYR A 12 -8.49 -5.70 -7.45
N GLY A 13 -7.59 -6.09 -6.55
CA GLY A 13 -7.77 -5.92 -5.11
C GLY A 13 -7.32 -4.55 -4.62
N HIS A 14 -6.01 -4.32 -4.64
CA HIS A 14 -5.37 -3.11 -4.14
C HIS A 14 -3.95 -2.96 -4.72
N THR A 15 -3.34 -1.77 -4.52
CA THR A 15 -1.89 -1.56 -4.68
C THR A 15 -1.29 -1.37 -3.29
N GLY A 16 -0.26 -2.15 -2.97
CA GLY A 16 0.48 -2.05 -1.72
C GLY A 16 1.68 -1.11 -1.82
N ILE A 17 1.86 -0.24 -0.84
CA ILE A 17 3.04 0.62 -0.66
C ILE A 17 3.63 0.32 0.72
N THR A 18 4.89 -0.12 0.73
CA THR A 18 5.64 -0.25 1.98
C THR A 18 6.09 1.14 2.43
N VAL A 19 5.73 1.52 3.66
CA VAL A 19 6.02 2.82 4.24
C VAL A 19 6.97 2.70 5.42
N ARG A 20 7.71 3.79 5.68
CA ARG A 20 8.59 3.87 6.85
C ARG A 20 7.81 4.16 8.13
N SER A 21 6.83 5.06 8.03
CA SER A 21 6.05 5.59 9.14
C SER A 21 4.58 5.56 8.78
N MET A 22 3.81 4.72 9.47
CA MET A 22 2.39 4.56 9.28
C MET A 22 1.66 5.82 9.73
N SER A 23 2.08 6.43 10.84
CA SER A 23 1.49 7.68 11.34
C SER A 23 1.60 8.80 10.30
N ASP A 24 2.78 9.00 9.72
CA ASP A 24 2.99 10.09 8.76
C ASP A 24 2.26 9.79 7.45
N SER A 25 2.27 8.52 7.02
CA SER A 25 1.57 8.10 5.80
C SER A 25 0.05 8.26 5.95
N VAL A 26 -0.52 7.79 7.06
CA VAL A 26 -1.95 7.96 7.35
C VAL A 26 -2.31 9.44 7.45
N ARG A 27 -1.50 10.26 8.11
CA ARG A 27 -1.71 11.71 8.16
C ARG A 27 -1.79 12.31 6.76
N PHE A 28 -0.84 11.97 5.88
CA PHE A 28 -0.87 12.45 4.50
C PHE A 28 -2.13 11.99 3.76
N TRP A 29 -2.41 10.68 3.73
CA TRP A 29 -3.52 10.14 2.94
C TRP A 29 -4.90 10.53 3.48
N LYS A 30 -5.10 10.48 4.80
CA LYS A 30 -6.39 10.77 5.44
C LYS A 30 -6.56 12.24 5.81
N ASP A 31 -5.61 12.83 6.50
CA ASP A 31 -5.81 14.16 7.10
C ASP A 31 -5.46 15.29 6.12
N VAL A 32 -4.45 15.10 5.26
CA VAL A 32 -4.08 16.09 4.23
C VAL A 32 -4.95 15.93 2.99
N LEU A 33 -5.01 14.71 2.41
CA LEU A 33 -5.75 14.46 1.17
C LEU A 33 -7.23 14.12 1.38
N GLY A 34 -7.66 13.80 2.61
CA GLY A 34 -9.07 13.58 2.93
C GLY A 34 -9.61 12.19 2.59
N PHE A 35 -8.75 11.21 2.27
CA PHE A 35 -9.23 9.87 1.93
C PHE A 35 -9.67 9.08 3.18
N PRO A 36 -10.74 8.26 3.09
CA PRO A 36 -11.19 7.45 4.20
C PRO A 36 -10.25 6.27 4.44
N ILE A 37 -10.07 5.91 5.71
CA ILE A 37 -9.56 4.60 6.10
C ILE A 37 -10.71 3.60 6.00
N ILE A 38 -10.50 2.54 5.22
CA ILE A 38 -11.47 1.46 5.03
C ILE A 38 -11.26 0.35 6.06
N TRP A 39 -10.00 0.08 6.40
CA TRP A 39 -9.63 -1.00 7.32
C TRP A 39 -8.22 -0.82 7.87
N GLU A 40 -7.98 -1.39 9.05
CA GLU A 40 -6.67 -1.43 9.69
C GLU A 40 -6.45 -2.80 10.32
N GLN A 41 -5.21 -3.29 10.24
CA GLN A 41 -4.80 -4.53 10.87
C GLN A 41 -3.37 -4.42 11.38
N THR A 42 -3.13 -5.04 12.55
CA THR A 42 -1.79 -5.39 12.99
C THR A 42 -1.66 -6.90 13.03
N VAL A 43 -0.60 -7.40 12.41
CA VAL A 43 -0.21 -8.81 12.41
C VAL A 43 1.06 -8.91 13.25
N PRO A 44 0.97 -9.41 14.50
CA PRO A 44 2.13 -9.59 15.35
C PRO A 44 3.07 -10.64 14.74
N GLY A 45 4.38 -10.36 14.80
CA GLY A 45 5.38 -11.36 14.49
C GLY A 45 5.34 -12.50 15.50
N SER A 46 5.64 -13.72 15.06
CA SER A 46 5.79 -14.90 15.93
C SER A 46 4.47 -15.57 16.39
N ILE A 47 3.37 -15.37 15.67
CA ILE A 47 2.18 -16.22 15.80
C ILE A 47 2.37 -17.55 15.03
N PRO A 48 1.77 -18.69 15.47
CA PRO A 48 1.80 -19.93 14.69
C PRO A 48 1.23 -19.71 13.28
N GLY A 49 1.98 -20.10 12.25
CA GLY A 49 1.60 -19.84 10.86
C GLY A 49 1.82 -18.40 10.39
N ASP A 50 2.70 -17.65 11.08
CA ASP A 50 3.04 -16.25 10.82
C ASP A 50 2.97 -15.85 9.33
N PRO A 51 1.94 -15.09 8.93
CA PRO A 51 1.77 -14.68 7.54
C PRO A 51 2.82 -13.65 7.10
N THR A 52 3.45 -12.93 8.03
CA THR A 52 4.57 -12.03 7.70
C THR A 52 5.77 -12.82 7.17
N LYS A 53 5.99 -14.04 7.69
CA LYS A 53 7.06 -14.90 7.19
C LYS A 53 6.64 -15.69 5.95
N THR A 54 5.42 -16.23 5.95
CA THR A 54 4.99 -17.19 4.91
C THR A 54 4.46 -16.53 3.64
N ILE A 55 3.94 -15.31 3.71
CA ILE A 55 3.42 -14.57 2.56
C ILE A 55 4.44 -13.54 2.09
N THR A 56 4.94 -12.69 2.99
CA THR A 56 5.78 -11.55 2.60
C THR A 56 7.28 -11.86 2.65
N GLY A 57 7.68 -12.93 3.34
CA GLY A 57 9.09 -13.32 3.49
C GLY A 57 9.87 -12.43 4.46
N ALA A 58 9.18 -11.65 5.31
CA ALA A 58 9.83 -10.79 6.28
C ALA A 58 10.64 -11.59 7.32
N PRO A 59 11.69 -10.99 7.92
CA PRO A 59 12.44 -11.61 9.00
C PRO A 59 11.55 -12.10 10.14
N THR A 60 11.94 -13.22 10.76
CA THR A 60 11.17 -13.81 11.86
C THR A 60 11.05 -12.83 13.01
N GLY A 61 9.84 -12.67 13.57
CA GLY A 61 9.58 -11.70 14.63
C GLY A 61 9.20 -10.30 14.14
N THR A 62 9.09 -10.08 12.82
CA THR A 62 8.57 -8.83 12.26
C THR A 62 7.09 -8.66 12.57
N THR A 63 6.71 -7.51 13.13
CA THR A 63 5.30 -7.11 13.20
C THR A 63 4.95 -6.31 11.95
N MET A 64 3.80 -6.57 11.36
CA MET A 64 3.31 -5.87 10.17
C MET A 64 2.05 -5.08 10.53
N HIS A 65 2.06 -3.78 10.21
CA HIS A 65 0.89 -2.92 10.30
C HIS A 65 0.39 -2.60 8.91
N VAL A 66 -0.91 -2.72 8.72
CA VAL A 66 -1.58 -2.52 7.44
C VAL A 66 -2.71 -1.54 7.62
N THR A 67 -2.75 -0.49 6.80
CA THR A 67 -3.88 0.45 6.74
C THR A 67 -4.34 0.57 5.29
N TRP A 68 -5.63 0.36 5.06
CA TRP A 68 -6.26 0.45 3.75
C TRP A 68 -6.92 1.80 3.57
N ILE A 69 -6.43 2.57 2.60
CA ILE A 69 -6.99 3.85 2.19
C ILE A 69 -7.95 3.62 1.02
N GLY A 70 -9.17 4.12 1.17
CA GLY A 70 -10.19 4.05 0.14
C GLY A 70 -9.96 5.12 -0.91
N LEU A 71 -9.80 4.70 -2.16
CA LEU A 71 -9.72 5.60 -3.30
C LEU A 71 -11.08 5.70 -4.01
N PRO A 72 -11.42 6.87 -4.57
CA PRO A 72 -12.62 7.01 -5.37
C PRO A 72 -12.57 6.07 -6.57
N GLN A 73 -13.70 5.44 -6.89
CA GLN A 73 -13.83 4.73 -8.17
C GLN A 73 -13.68 5.75 -9.30
N THR A 74 -12.77 5.49 -10.23
CA THR A 74 -12.69 6.25 -11.49
C THR A 74 -13.67 5.63 -12.50
N PRO A 75 -14.72 6.36 -12.94
CA PRO A 75 -15.72 5.82 -13.88
C PRO A 75 -15.13 5.33 -15.21
N HIS A 76 -13.92 5.78 -15.57
CA HIS A 76 -13.26 5.45 -16.84
C HIS A 76 -12.28 4.27 -16.77
N SER A 77 -12.03 3.68 -15.60
CA SER A 77 -11.03 2.59 -15.48
C SER A 77 -11.61 1.18 -15.69
N ASN A 78 -12.93 1.00 -15.83
CA ASN A 78 -13.60 -0.31 -15.91
C ASN A 78 -13.07 -1.34 -14.88
N GLY A 79 -12.51 -0.87 -13.75
CA GLY A 79 -11.54 -1.63 -12.95
C GLY A 79 -12.11 -2.77 -12.11
N SER A 80 -13.43 -2.88 -12.06
CA SER A 80 -14.12 -4.01 -11.44
C SER A 80 -15.49 -4.21 -12.09
N SER A 81 -15.87 -5.47 -12.30
CA SER A 81 -17.24 -5.82 -12.69
C SER A 81 -18.24 -5.72 -11.53
N GLU A 82 -17.75 -5.47 -10.31
CA GLU A 82 -18.56 -5.29 -9.10
C GLU A 82 -18.81 -3.80 -8.82
N PRO A 83 -20.07 -3.32 -8.92
CA PRO A 83 -20.41 -1.91 -8.72
C PRO A 83 -20.02 -1.36 -7.34
N SER A 84 -19.93 -2.21 -6.32
CA SER A 84 -19.58 -1.83 -4.94
C SER A 84 -18.08 -1.84 -4.64
N HIS A 85 -17.21 -2.16 -5.61
CA HIS A 85 -15.78 -2.31 -5.36
C HIS A 85 -15.08 -0.97 -5.12
N ILE A 86 -14.60 -0.72 -3.91
CA ILE A 86 -13.77 0.45 -3.62
C ILE A 86 -12.32 0.10 -4.00
N SER A 87 -11.69 0.91 -4.84
CA SER A 87 -10.26 0.76 -5.12
C SER A 87 -9.47 1.10 -3.88
N ILE A 88 -8.50 0.27 -3.51
CA ILE A 88 -7.78 0.39 -2.24
C ILE A 88 -6.30 0.65 -2.49
N LEU A 89 -5.74 1.59 -1.73
CA LEU A 89 -4.32 1.73 -1.51
C LEU A 89 -3.97 1.12 -0.14
N GLU A 90 -3.13 0.10 -0.15
CA GLU A 90 -2.68 -0.57 1.07
C GLU A 90 -1.34 0.02 1.52
N LEU A 91 -1.29 0.62 2.71
CA LEU A 91 -0.07 1.09 3.36
C LEU A 91 0.43 -0.02 4.27
N ILE A 92 1.72 -0.36 4.19
CA ILE A 92 2.32 -1.45 4.98
C ILE A 92 3.56 -0.94 5.70
N GLN A 93 3.54 -0.95 7.03
CA GLN A 93 4.74 -0.73 7.84
C GLN A 93 5.20 -2.07 8.43
N TYR A 94 6.46 -2.40 8.19
CA TYR A 94 7.14 -3.48 8.89
C TYR A 94 7.92 -2.92 10.09
N GLU A 95 7.67 -3.47 11.26
CA GLU A 95 8.50 -3.30 12.46
C GLU A 95 9.42 -4.51 12.54
N LEU A 96 10.61 -4.34 11.97
CA LEU A 96 11.62 -5.38 11.96
C LEU A 96 12.29 -5.50 13.36
N PRO A 97 12.76 -6.71 13.72
CA PRO A 97 13.63 -6.90 14.88
C PRO A 97 14.88 -6.00 14.86
N ALA A 98 15.48 -5.77 16.02
CA ALA A 98 16.65 -4.89 16.14
C ALA A 98 17.94 -5.49 15.55
N ASP A 99 18.02 -6.80 15.39
CA ASP A 99 19.20 -7.56 14.98
C ASP A 99 19.32 -7.77 13.46
N VAL A 100 18.37 -7.28 12.67
CA VAL A 100 18.35 -7.42 11.19
C VAL A 100 18.88 -6.16 10.49
N ALA A 101 20.15 -5.83 10.74
CA ALA A 101 20.76 -4.56 10.33
C ALA A 101 20.82 -4.35 8.80
N GLU A 102 20.99 -5.42 8.01
CA GLU A 102 21.05 -5.31 6.54
C GLU A 102 19.67 -5.04 5.94
N GLU A 103 18.63 -5.66 6.48
CA GLU A 103 17.23 -5.44 6.12
C GLU A 103 16.77 -4.03 6.53
N GLN A 104 17.28 -3.50 7.64
CA GLN A 104 17.02 -2.11 8.02
C GLN A 104 17.64 -1.12 7.01
N LYS A 105 18.84 -1.41 6.49
CA LYS A 105 19.50 -0.57 5.47
C LYS A 105 18.75 -0.56 4.14
N SER A 106 18.24 -1.72 3.70
CA SER A 106 17.59 -1.87 2.39
C SER A 106 16.23 -1.17 2.29
N ARG A 107 15.64 -0.72 3.41
CA ARG A 107 14.34 -0.02 3.47
C ARG A 107 14.40 1.47 3.12
N THR A 108 15.51 1.95 2.58
CA THR A 108 15.66 3.34 2.12
C THR A 108 15.79 3.38 0.61
N LEU A 109 14.67 3.62 -0.07
CA LEU A 109 14.66 3.77 -1.52
C LEU A 109 14.79 5.26 -1.89
N GLN A 110 15.85 5.62 -2.61
CA GLN A 110 16.01 6.92 -3.27
C GLN A 110 15.87 6.71 -4.79
N ALA A 111 14.71 6.20 -5.22
CA ALA A 111 14.43 5.91 -6.62
C ALA A 111 14.01 7.19 -7.36
N ARG A 112 14.52 7.36 -8.58
CA ARG A 112 14.06 8.37 -9.53
C ARG A 112 12.92 7.80 -10.36
N SER A 113 12.11 8.67 -10.95
CA SER A 113 10.93 8.26 -11.73
C SER A 113 11.25 7.38 -12.96
N TRP A 114 12.51 7.36 -13.42
CA TRP A 114 12.98 6.54 -14.55
C TRP A 114 13.82 5.32 -14.13
N ASP A 115 14.01 5.09 -12.83
CA ASP A 115 14.74 3.90 -12.37
C ASP A 115 13.86 2.65 -12.53
N ILE A 116 14.50 1.52 -12.85
CA ILE A 116 13.80 0.23 -12.97
C ILE A 116 13.11 -0.09 -11.64
N GLY A 117 11.81 -0.37 -11.69
CA GLY A 117 11.00 -0.67 -10.51
C GLY A 117 10.41 0.57 -9.82
N ALA A 118 10.66 1.78 -10.32
CA ALA A 118 9.92 2.97 -9.89
C ALA A 118 8.44 2.85 -10.34
N VAL A 119 7.53 3.02 -9.39
CA VAL A 119 6.08 2.95 -9.61
C VAL A 119 5.45 4.24 -9.09
N HIS A 120 4.38 4.70 -9.74
CA HIS A 120 3.56 5.80 -9.24
C HIS A 120 2.09 5.40 -9.27
N ILE A 121 1.31 6.08 -8.43
CA ILE A 121 -0.14 6.08 -8.50
C ILE A 121 -0.58 7.44 -9.05
N ASN A 122 -1.56 7.44 -9.94
CA ASN A 122 -2.11 8.64 -10.53
C ASN A 122 -3.51 8.90 -10.01
N LEU A 123 -3.76 10.12 -9.54
CA LEU A 123 -5.07 10.57 -9.07
C LEU A 123 -5.60 11.64 -10.02
N ILE A 124 -6.82 11.45 -10.51
CA ILE A 124 -7.53 12.46 -11.29
C ILE A 124 -8.32 13.32 -10.31
N VAL A 125 -8.01 14.61 -10.28
CA VAL A 125 -8.55 15.54 -9.28
C VAL A 125 -9.16 16.77 -9.94
N GLN A 126 -10.12 17.37 -9.24
CA GLN A 126 -10.58 18.72 -9.52
C GLN A 126 -9.95 19.67 -8.49
N GLY A 127 -9.40 20.80 -8.93
CA GLY A 127 -8.77 21.78 -8.03
C GLY A 127 -7.35 21.37 -7.60
N LEU A 128 -6.51 20.96 -8.55
CA LEU A 128 -5.12 20.55 -8.29
C LEU A 128 -4.34 21.60 -7.48
N ASP A 129 -4.48 22.88 -7.80
CA ASP A 129 -3.74 23.97 -7.13
C ASP A 129 -3.98 23.99 -5.61
N ALA A 130 -5.22 23.78 -5.17
CA ALA A 130 -5.56 23.75 -3.75
C ALA A 130 -4.96 22.52 -3.03
N ILE A 131 -4.85 21.40 -3.73
CA ILE A 131 -4.18 20.20 -3.20
C ILE A 131 -2.68 20.48 -3.06
N LEU A 132 -2.07 21.10 -4.08
CA LEU A 132 -0.64 21.45 -4.05
C LEU A 132 -0.32 22.41 -2.91
N GLU A 133 -1.10 23.48 -2.73
CA GLU A 133 -0.94 24.42 -1.61
C GLU A 133 -1.04 23.71 -0.26
N ARG A 134 -2.03 22.82 -0.09
CA ARG A 134 -2.19 22.07 1.16
C ARG A 134 -1.04 21.12 1.44
N VAL A 135 -0.50 20.47 0.41
CA VAL A 135 0.68 19.59 0.55
C VAL A 135 1.94 20.39 0.86
N GLU A 136 2.14 21.54 0.21
CA GLU A 136 3.31 22.40 0.45
C GLU A 136 3.38 22.90 1.91
N LEU A 137 2.24 23.13 2.56
CA LEU A 137 2.17 23.51 3.97
C LEU A 137 2.65 22.41 4.94
N GLU A 138 2.74 21.17 4.49
CA GLU A 138 3.15 20.03 5.32
C GLU A 138 4.66 19.76 5.30
N GLY A 139 5.41 20.46 4.43
CA GLY A 139 6.85 20.29 4.22
C GLY A 139 7.22 19.15 3.28
#